data_AF-A0A9P0LSI7-F1
#
_entry.id   AF-A0A9P0LSI7-F1
#
_cell.length_a   1.000
_cell.length_b   1.000
_cell.length_c   1.000
_cell.angle_alpha   90.00
_cell.angle_beta   90.00
_cell.angle_gamma   90.00
#
_symmetry.space_group_name_H-M   'P 1'
#
loop_
_entity.id
_entity.type
_entity.pdbx_description
1 polymer ?
#
loop_
_entity_poly.entity_id
_entity_poly.type
_entity_poly.pdbx_seq_one_letter_code
_entity_poly.pdbx_strand_id
1 'polypeptide(L)'
;MPEGSATRMGWGQDYANLQAPLGYDKFGYSWRSKKGTKFHESHGKHYSSGYGEGDTLGFMIVLPQNNSTKLLQNTYKDRPLVKFKSHLYYEDKDNVQERLKSLKPLPGSKILFFKNGECQGVAFEGIYQGAYYPTISLHKNVTVSVNFGPTFKCTPSTDLNYKPMSDRGEEAICDQTLADLIYLTKNDGKLRLDSFVL
;
A
#
# COMPACT_ATOMS: atom_id res chain seq x y z
N MET A 1 -3.23 8.94 -22.97
CA MET A 1 -2.48 9.68 -21.95
C MET A 1 -1.90 10.88 -22.64
N PRO A 2 -2.05 12.10 -22.10
CA PRO A 2 -1.51 13.30 -22.72
C PRO A 2 0.00 13.22 -22.96
N GLU A 3 0.49 13.89 -23.99
CA GLU A 3 1.90 13.89 -24.31
C GLU A 3 2.75 14.39 -23.12
N GLY A 4 3.89 13.74 -22.90
CA GLY A 4 4.77 14.08 -21.77
C GLY A 4 4.27 13.62 -20.40
N SER A 5 3.02 13.19 -20.24
CA SER A 5 2.50 12.61 -19.00
C SER A 5 3.04 11.19 -18.76
N ALA A 6 3.01 10.74 -17.51
CA ALA A 6 3.35 9.38 -17.13
C ALA A 6 2.70 9.01 -15.80
N THR A 7 2.48 7.72 -15.60
CA THR A 7 2.09 7.15 -14.31
C THR A 7 3.11 6.13 -13.84
N ARG A 8 3.19 5.98 -12.52
CA ARG A 8 3.76 4.82 -11.84
C ARG A 8 2.72 4.27 -10.88
N MET A 9 2.41 2.99 -11.02
CA MET A 9 1.38 2.32 -10.20
C MET A 9 1.94 1.05 -9.60
N GLY A 10 1.49 0.70 -8.41
CA GLY A 10 1.94 -0.50 -7.72
C GLY A 10 1.57 -0.45 -6.24
N TRP A 11 2.54 -0.78 -5.39
CA TRP A 11 2.34 -0.97 -3.96
C TRP A 11 3.31 -0.11 -3.16
N GLY A 12 2.81 0.57 -2.13
CA GLY A 12 3.61 1.35 -1.18
C GLY A 12 3.33 0.93 0.26
N GLN A 13 4.36 0.95 1.11
CA GLN A 13 4.17 0.87 2.56
C GLN A 13 3.82 2.25 3.14
N ASP A 14 3.46 2.28 4.42
CA ASP A 14 3.13 3.46 5.22
C ASP A 14 4.15 4.60 5.14
N TYR A 15 5.43 4.30 4.99
CA TYR A 15 6.51 5.29 4.91
C TYR A 15 6.94 5.66 3.48
N ALA A 16 6.18 5.22 2.46
CA ALA A 16 6.44 5.64 1.08
C ALA A 16 6.17 7.15 0.93
N ASN A 17 7.14 7.89 0.43
CA ASN A 17 7.02 9.34 0.32
C ASN A 17 5.98 9.75 -0.74
N LEU A 18 4.85 10.30 -0.30
CA LEU A 18 3.74 10.73 -1.16
C LEU A 18 4.11 11.84 -2.16
N GLN A 19 5.13 12.65 -1.85
CA GLN A 19 5.60 13.71 -2.74
C GLN A 19 6.61 13.21 -3.78
N ALA A 20 7.09 11.97 -3.65
CA ALA A 20 8.03 11.36 -4.56
C ALA A 20 7.32 10.40 -5.53
N PRO A 21 7.89 10.13 -6.72
CA PRO A 21 7.33 9.11 -7.59
C PRO A 21 7.44 7.73 -6.94
N LEU A 22 6.39 6.90 -7.05
CA LEU A 22 6.36 5.58 -6.43
C LEU A 22 7.57 4.73 -6.89
N GLY A 23 8.24 4.09 -5.93
CA GLY A 23 9.50 3.37 -6.13
C GLY A 23 10.74 4.26 -6.10
N TYR A 24 10.63 5.49 -5.57
CA TYR A 24 11.76 6.37 -5.25
C TYR A 24 12.57 5.82 -4.06
N ASP A 25 11.88 5.36 -3.01
CA ASP A 25 12.44 4.86 -1.76
C ASP A 25 12.38 3.32 -1.67
N LYS A 26 12.71 2.79 -0.48
CA LYS A 26 12.63 1.36 -0.13
C LYS A 26 11.22 0.86 0.17
N PHE A 27 10.25 1.76 0.29
CA PHE A 27 8.88 1.44 0.72
C PHE A 27 7.93 1.28 -0.46
N GLY A 28 8.32 1.74 -1.65
CA GLY A 28 7.52 1.64 -2.87
C GLY A 28 8.06 0.65 -3.91
N TYR A 29 7.13 -0.02 -4.59
CA TYR A 29 7.38 -0.86 -5.77
C TYR A 29 6.40 -0.45 -6.86
N SER A 30 6.90 -0.10 -8.06
CA SER A 30 6.03 0.41 -9.11
C SER A 30 6.34 -0.08 -10.51
N TRP A 31 5.33 0.06 -11.38
CA TRP A 31 5.41 -0.15 -12.81
C TRP A 31 5.12 1.15 -13.55
N ARG A 32 6.07 1.59 -14.36
CA ARG A 32 5.98 2.83 -15.13
C ARG A 32 5.33 2.58 -16.49
N SER A 33 4.31 3.39 -16.79
CA SER A 33 3.64 3.50 -18.10
C SER A 33 4.61 3.51 -19.27
N LYS A 34 5.55 4.47 -19.27
CA LYS A 34 6.57 4.59 -20.31
C LYS A 34 7.58 3.43 -20.25
N LYS A 35 7.69 2.71 -21.36
CA LYS A 35 8.64 1.61 -21.58
C LYS A 35 8.46 0.38 -20.67
N GLY A 36 7.38 0.32 -19.90
CA GLY A 36 7.03 -0.83 -19.06
C GLY A 36 8.09 -1.22 -18.03
N THR A 37 8.83 -0.24 -17.51
CA THR A 37 9.91 -0.46 -16.55
C THR A 37 9.40 -0.55 -15.13
N LYS A 38 9.93 -1.46 -14.33
CA LYS A 38 9.67 -1.56 -12.89
C LYS A 38 10.66 -0.71 -12.09
N PHE A 39 10.22 -0.07 -11.01
CA PHE A 39 11.02 0.81 -10.15
C PHE A 39 10.92 0.43 -8.68
N HIS A 40 12.07 0.43 -8.02
CA HIS A 40 12.24 0.31 -6.57
C HIS A 40 13.58 0.98 -6.21
N GLU A 41 13.67 1.71 -5.11
CA GLU A 41 14.88 2.45 -4.70
C GLU A 41 15.45 3.35 -5.82
N SER A 42 14.58 4.01 -6.58
CA SER A 42 14.92 4.82 -7.76
C SER A 42 15.61 4.06 -8.90
N HIS A 43 15.77 2.74 -8.79
CA HIS A 43 16.37 1.90 -9.82
C HIS A 43 15.29 1.34 -10.76
N GLY A 44 15.33 1.81 -12.01
CA GLY A 44 14.46 1.32 -13.08
C GLY A 44 15.06 0.13 -13.82
N LYS A 45 14.31 -0.97 -13.94
CA LYS A 45 14.68 -2.13 -14.76
C LYS A 45 13.61 -2.39 -15.81
N HIS A 46 13.99 -2.82 -17.01
CA HIS A 46 13.02 -3.30 -17.99
C HIS A 46 12.27 -4.51 -17.41
N TYR A 47 10.97 -4.58 -17.68
CA TYR A 47 10.10 -5.61 -17.12
C TYR A 47 9.10 -6.09 -18.15
N SER A 48 8.41 -5.18 -18.83
CA SER A 48 7.41 -5.54 -19.84
C SER A 48 7.25 -4.43 -20.88
N SER A 49 6.26 -4.59 -21.75
CA SER A 49 5.82 -3.52 -22.63
C SER A 49 5.20 -2.36 -21.83
N GLY A 50 5.23 -1.16 -22.41
CA GLY A 50 4.53 -0.02 -21.83
C GLY A 50 3.01 -0.20 -21.84
N TYR A 51 2.34 0.60 -21.03
CA TYR A 51 0.88 0.69 -21.03
C TYR A 51 0.43 2.13 -21.31
N GLY A 52 -0.78 2.25 -21.84
CA GLY A 52 -1.33 3.44 -22.47
C GLY A 52 -2.73 3.80 -21.98
N GLU A 53 -3.35 4.73 -22.70
CA GLU A 53 -4.79 4.99 -22.56
C GLU A 53 -5.61 3.78 -22.99
N GLY A 54 -6.74 3.53 -22.34
CA GLY A 54 -7.63 2.41 -22.65
C GLY A 54 -7.21 1.06 -22.04
N ASP A 55 -5.93 0.90 -21.69
CA ASP A 55 -5.46 -0.30 -21.00
C ASP A 55 -6.08 -0.42 -19.60
N THR A 56 -6.50 -1.63 -19.25
CA THR A 56 -6.96 -2.01 -17.91
C THR A 56 -5.88 -2.80 -17.22
N LEU A 57 -5.31 -2.27 -16.15
CA LEU A 57 -4.18 -2.89 -15.46
C LEU A 57 -4.62 -3.62 -14.20
N GLY A 58 -4.11 -4.83 -14.00
CA GLY A 58 -4.29 -5.59 -12.77
C GLY A 58 -3.02 -5.57 -11.91
N PHE A 59 -3.20 -5.52 -10.60
CA PHE A 59 -2.12 -5.47 -9.62
C PHE A 59 -2.37 -6.54 -8.58
N MET A 60 -1.45 -7.48 -8.44
CA MET A 60 -1.53 -8.55 -7.45
C MET A 60 -0.28 -8.55 -6.60
N ILE A 61 -0.48 -8.75 -5.29
CA ILE A 61 0.59 -8.88 -4.32
C ILE A 61 0.35 -10.15 -3.52
N VAL A 62 1.41 -10.94 -3.35
CA VAL A 62 1.41 -12.17 -2.58
C VAL A 62 2.29 -11.94 -1.36
N LEU A 63 1.69 -11.99 -0.18
CA LEU A 63 2.35 -11.80 1.12
C LEU A 63 2.13 -13.05 1.97
N PRO A 64 3.10 -13.99 2.03
CA PRO A 64 2.98 -15.16 2.87
C PRO A 64 3.02 -14.77 4.36
N GLN A 65 2.19 -15.43 5.16
CA GLN A 65 2.23 -15.29 6.62
C GLN A 65 3.44 -16.04 7.19
N ASN A 66 3.98 -15.51 8.28
CA ASN A 66 5.07 -16.10 9.04
C ASN A 66 4.90 -15.83 10.55
N ASN A 67 5.80 -16.36 11.38
CA ASN A 67 5.73 -16.21 12.84
C ASN A 67 5.80 -14.74 13.33
N SER A 68 6.31 -13.81 12.51
CA SER A 68 6.38 -12.38 12.84
C SER A 68 5.19 -11.57 12.28
N THR A 69 4.23 -12.23 11.63
CA THR A 69 3.06 -11.56 11.08
C THR A 69 2.13 -11.13 12.20
N LYS A 70 1.97 -9.81 12.38
CA LYS A 70 0.98 -9.26 13.30
C LYS A 70 -0.41 -9.43 12.70
N LEU A 71 -1.22 -10.24 13.36
CA LEU A 71 -2.61 -10.48 12.96
C LEU A 71 -3.54 -9.33 13.37
N LEU A 72 -3.21 -8.63 14.46
CA LEU A 72 -3.93 -7.44 14.90
C LEU A 72 -3.17 -6.18 14.49
N GLN A 73 -3.93 -5.20 14.00
CA GLN A 73 -3.43 -3.85 13.74
C GLN A 73 -3.06 -3.16 15.06
N ASN A 74 -2.18 -2.16 14.98
CA ASN A 74 -1.97 -1.26 16.12
C ASN A 74 -3.23 -0.40 16.29
N THR A 75 -3.62 -0.13 17.53
CA THR A 75 -4.65 0.88 17.80
C THR A 75 -4.08 2.29 17.56
N TYR A 76 -4.94 3.25 17.25
CA TYR A 76 -4.59 4.67 17.29
C TYR A 76 -5.04 5.35 18.60
N LYS A 77 -5.71 4.62 19.49
CA LYS A 77 -6.23 5.15 20.77
C LYS A 77 -5.14 5.42 21.80
N ASP A 78 -3.92 4.97 21.53
CA ASP A 78 -2.71 5.28 22.29
C ASP A 78 -2.05 6.61 21.86
N ARG A 79 -2.56 7.24 20.79
CA ARG A 79 -2.01 8.47 20.23
C ARG A 79 -2.67 9.73 20.79
N PRO A 80 -1.96 10.87 20.82
CA PRO A 80 -2.54 12.15 21.22
C PRO A 80 -3.75 12.52 20.36
N LEU A 81 -4.80 13.00 21.00
CA LEU A 81 -5.99 13.51 20.34
C LEU A 81 -5.90 15.03 20.23
N VAL A 82 -5.90 15.56 19.01
CA VAL A 82 -5.77 17.00 18.74
C VAL A 82 -7.01 17.55 18.06
N LYS A 83 -7.35 18.82 18.37
CA LYS A 83 -8.46 19.54 17.73
C LYS A 83 -7.92 20.50 16.67
N PHE A 84 -8.27 20.27 15.41
CA PHE A 84 -7.89 21.15 14.30
C PHE A 84 -9.13 21.52 13.48
N LYS A 85 -9.34 22.83 13.25
CA LYS A 85 -10.51 23.37 12.52
C LYS A 85 -11.84 22.73 12.98
N SER A 86 -12.05 22.65 14.29
CA SER A 86 -13.24 22.07 14.93
C SER A 86 -13.46 20.56 14.76
N HIS A 87 -12.50 19.82 14.21
CA HIS A 87 -12.52 18.36 14.09
C HIS A 87 -11.43 17.74 14.98
N LEU A 88 -11.64 16.49 15.39
CA LEU A 88 -10.71 15.73 16.24
C LEU A 88 -9.92 14.74 15.40
N TYR A 89 -8.61 14.68 15.63
CA TYR A 89 -7.68 13.79 14.91
C TYR A 89 -6.72 13.13 15.91
N TYR A 90 -6.29 11.91 15.58
CA TYR A 90 -5.16 11.28 16.27
C TYR A 90 -3.86 11.65 15.55
N GLU A 91 -2.86 12.11 16.30
CA GLU A 91 -1.56 12.45 15.76
C GLU A 91 -0.59 11.27 15.88
N ASP A 92 -0.04 10.80 14.75
CA ASP A 92 1.05 9.84 14.73
C ASP A 92 2.35 10.51 14.27
N LYS A 93 3.49 10.02 14.77
CA LYS A 93 4.82 10.53 14.42
C LYS A 93 5.53 9.53 13.52
N ASP A 94 6.06 10.03 12.41
CA ASP A 94 6.79 9.20 11.47
C ASP A 94 8.23 8.92 11.92
N ASN A 95 8.55 7.66 12.22
CA ASN A 95 9.91 7.23 12.56
C ASN A 95 10.63 6.56 11.37
N VAL A 96 10.82 7.30 10.28
CA VAL A 96 11.37 6.78 9.01
C VAL A 96 12.71 6.04 9.20
N GLN A 97 13.63 6.60 10.00
CA GLN A 97 14.95 6.02 10.20
C GLN A 97 14.92 4.67 10.91
N GLU A 98 14.07 4.51 11.93
CA GLU A 98 13.90 3.24 12.65
C GLU A 98 13.28 2.19 11.73
N ARG A 99 12.30 2.61 10.91
CA ARG A 99 11.64 1.74 9.96
C ARG A 99 12.61 1.21 8.92
N LEU A 100 13.46 2.07 8.36
CA LEU A 100 14.52 1.67 7.44
C LEU A 100 15.47 0.62 8.04
N LYS A 101 15.82 0.74 9.33
CA LYS A 101 16.66 -0.24 10.03
C LYS A 101 15.93 -1.57 10.26
N SER A 102 14.61 -1.55 10.38
CA SER A 102 13.79 -2.73 10.64
C SER A 102 13.36 -3.51 9.38
N LEU A 103 13.65 -3.01 8.18
CA LEU A 103 13.27 -3.64 6.92
C LEU A 103 13.91 -5.02 6.78
N LYS A 104 13.08 -6.05 6.62
CA LYS A 104 13.49 -7.43 6.39
C LYS A 104 12.77 -7.98 5.17
N PRO A 105 13.48 -8.58 4.20
CA PRO A 105 12.83 -9.27 3.08
C PRO A 105 11.86 -10.34 3.59
N LEU A 106 10.74 -10.52 2.90
CA LEU A 106 9.75 -11.56 3.17
C LEU A 106 9.92 -12.69 2.13
N PRO A 107 10.53 -13.84 2.48
CA PRO A 107 10.71 -14.94 1.55
C PRO A 107 9.37 -15.44 0.98
N GLY A 108 9.33 -15.75 -0.31
CA GLY A 108 8.13 -16.21 -1.01
C GLY A 108 7.13 -15.10 -1.36
N SER A 109 7.37 -13.86 -0.94
CA SER A 109 6.56 -12.71 -1.37
C SER A 109 6.86 -12.34 -2.83
N LYS A 110 5.83 -11.89 -3.54
CA LYS A 110 5.97 -11.46 -4.94
C LYS A 110 4.90 -10.46 -5.36
N ILE A 111 5.23 -9.64 -6.35
CA ILE A 111 4.30 -8.70 -7.01
C ILE A 111 4.18 -9.10 -8.48
N LEU A 112 2.95 -9.16 -8.98
CA LEU A 112 2.62 -9.44 -10.37
C LEU A 112 1.76 -8.31 -10.93
N PHE A 113 2.03 -7.94 -12.17
CA PHE A 113 1.24 -6.96 -12.91
C PHE A 113 0.56 -7.62 -14.11
N PHE A 114 -0.62 -7.13 -14.45
CA PHE A 114 -1.45 -7.63 -15.53
C PHE A 114 -1.81 -6.48 -16.47
N LYS A 115 -1.85 -6.77 -17.76
CA LYS A 115 -2.32 -5.84 -18.78
C LYS A 115 -3.50 -6.47 -19.51
N ASN A 116 -4.67 -5.87 -19.39
CA ASN A 116 -5.93 -6.35 -19.97
C ASN A 116 -6.25 -7.81 -19.58
N GLY A 117 -5.92 -8.18 -18.34
CA GLY A 117 -6.07 -9.54 -17.81
C GLY A 117 -4.86 -10.45 -18.00
N GLU A 118 -3.94 -10.14 -18.92
CA GLU A 118 -2.76 -10.96 -19.19
C GLU A 118 -1.60 -10.68 -18.23
N CYS A 119 -1.07 -11.73 -17.61
CA CYS A 119 0.08 -11.65 -16.71
C CYS A 119 1.35 -11.18 -17.43
N GLN A 120 1.99 -10.13 -16.91
CA GLN A 120 3.26 -9.59 -17.44
C GLN A 120 4.51 -10.23 -16.79
N GLY A 121 4.32 -11.33 -16.06
CA GLY A 121 5.37 -12.02 -15.30
C GLY A 121 5.59 -11.46 -13.89
N VAL A 122 6.58 -11.97 -13.16
CA VAL A 122 6.86 -11.53 -11.79
C VAL A 122 7.68 -10.22 -11.81
N ALA A 123 7.11 -9.16 -11.24
CA ALA A 123 7.76 -7.85 -11.18
C ALA A 123 8.79 -7.80 -10.06
N PHE A 124 8.43 -8.24 -8.86
CA PHE A 124 9.32 -8.23 -7.70
C PHE A 124 9.15 -9.52 -6.91
N GLU A 125 10.24 -9.99 -6.32
CA GLU A 125 10.30 -11.16 -5.44
C GLU A 125 11.08 -10.79 -4.18
N GLY A 126 10.72 -11.38 -3.04
CA GLY A 126 11.41 -11.10 -1.78
C GLY A 126 11.27 -9.65 -1.33
N ILE A 127 10.10 -9.04 -1.55
CA ILE A 127 9.80 -7.67 -1.10
C ILE A 127 9.85 -7.58 0.42
N TYR A 128 10.04 -6.37 0.96
CA TYR A 128 10.14 -6.20 2.41
C TYR A 128 8.84 -6.58 3.13
N GLN A 129 8.95 -7.20 4.30
CA GLN A 129 7.81 -7.46 5.18
C GLN A 129 7.16 -6.14 5.61
N GLY A 130 5.84 -6.08 5.58
CA GLY A 130 5.09 -4.89 5.98
C GLY A 130 3.65 -4.91 5.48
N ALA A 131 2.89 -3.89 5.87
CA ALA A 131 1.59 -3.60 5.28
C ALA A 131 1.80 -2.82 3.97
N TYR A 132 1.08 -3.22 2.92
CA TYR A 132 1.13 -2.56 1.62
C TYR A 132 -0.24 -2.02 1.25
N TYR A 133 -0.22 -0.88 0.59
CA TYR A 133 -1.39 -0.19 0.09
C TYR A 133 -1.26 -0.02 -1.42
N PRO A 134 -2.37 -0.14 -2.18
CA PRO A 134 -2.36 0.24 -3.59
C PRO A 134 -1.93 1.71 -3.69
N THR A 135 -0.93 2.00 -4.50
CA THR A 135 -0.37 3.36 -4.60
C THR A 135 -0.19 3.77 -6.05
N ILE A 136 -0.55 5.03 -6.32
CA ILE A 136 -0.52 5.62 -7.66
C ILE A 136 0.25 6.93 -7.57
N SER A 137 1.23 7.07 -8.45
CA SER A 137 1.97 8.31 -8.67
C SER A 137 1.67 8.82 -10.08
N LEU A 138 1.25 10.08 -10.14
CA LEU A 138 0.81 10.77 -11.34
C LEU A 138 1.84 11.83 -11.72
N HIS A 139 2.16 11.94 -13.01
CA HIS A 139 3.03 12.98 -13.54
C HIS A 139 2.31 13.80 -14.62
N LYS A 140 2.22 15.12 -14.38
CA LYS A 140 1.46 16.09 -15.19
C LYS A 140 -0.02 15.73 -15.27
N ASN A 141 -0.69 16.17 -16.32
CA ASN A 141 -2.13 16.05 -16.51
C ASN A 141 -2.51 14.61 -16.91
N VAL A 142 -2.58 13.70 -15.94
CA VAL A 142 -3.02 12.32 -16.18
C VAL A 142 -4.13 11.95 -15.20
N THR A 143 -5.11 11.20 -15.68
CA THR A 143 -6.24 10.72 -14.91
C THR A 143 -6.20 9.19 -14.89
N VAL A 144 -6.40 8.62 -13.71
CA VAL A 144 -6.46 7.18 -13.49
C VAL A 144 -7.72 6.88 -12.69
N SER A 145 -8.50 5.91 -13.14
CA SER A 145 -9.63 5.35 -12.39
C SER A 145 -9.19 4.07 -11.71
N VAL A 146 -9.56 3.89 -10.45
CA VAL A 146 -9.29 2.67 -9.67
C VAL A 146 -10.55 1.84 -9.50
N ASN A 147 -10.39 0.52 -9.49
CA ASN A 147 -11.43 -0.45 -9.15
C ASN A 147 -10.84 -1.45 -8.16
N PHE A 148 -11.36 -1.47 -6.94
CA PHE A 148 -10.88 -2.33 -5.85
C PHE A 148 -11.59 -3.69 -5.81
N GLY A 149 -12.49 -3.96 -6.75
CA GLY A 149 -13.36 -5.13 -6.78
C GLY A 149 -14.71 -4.88 -6.09
N PRO A 150 -15.56 -5.91 -5.94
CA PRO A 150 -15.28 -7.31 -6.28
C PRO A 150 -15.41 -7.61 -7.79
N THR A 151 -16.11 -6.77 -8.55
CA THR A 151 -16.33 -6.98 -9.99
C THR A 151 -15.22 -6.32 -10.82
N PHE A 152 -14.32 -7.12 -11.36
CA PHE A 152 -13.22 -6.65 -12.22
C PHE A 152 -13.63 -6.61 -13.70
N LYS A 153 -13.16 -5.58 -14.41
CA LYS A 153 -13.35 -5.47 -15.87
C LYS A 153 -12.56 -6.54 -16.64
N CYS A 154 -11.34 -6.83 -16.19
CA CYS A 154 -10.52 -7.92 -16.71
C CYS A 154 -10.09 -8.77 -15.51
N THR A 155 -10.47 -10.05 -15.51
CA THR A 155 -10.01 -10.99 -14.49
C THR A 155 -8.54 -11.35 -14.74
N PRO A 156 -7.71 -11.50 -13.69
CA PRO A 156 -6.31 -11.85 -13.87
C PRO A 156 -6.18 -13.30 -14.37
N SER A 157 -5.39 -13.52 -15.43
CA SER A 157 -5.04 -14.84 -15.94
C SER A 157 -4.01 -15.50 -15.01
N THR A 158 -4.46 -16.06 -13.88
CA THR A 158 -3.58 -16.68 -12.88
C THR A 158 -4.28 -17.83 -12.16
N ASP A 159 -3.51 -18.86 -11.82
CA ASP A 159 -3.97 -19.99 -10.99
C ASP A 159 -3.87 -19.70 -9.49
N LEU A 160 -3.39 -18.51 -9.10
CA LEU A 160 -3.26 -18.11 -7.71
C LEU A 160 -4.62 -17.74 -7.13
N ASN A 161 -4.88 -18.17 -5.91
CA ASN A 161 -6.02 -17.67 -5.14
C ASN A 161 -5.78 -16.20 -4.79
N TYR A 162 -6.78 -15.37 -5.04
CA TYR A 162 -6.74 -13.94 -4.73
C TYR A 162 -8.06 -13.48 -4.11
N LYS A 163 -8.00 -12.38 -3.37
CA LYS A 163 -9.16 -11.63 -2.89
C LYS A 163 -9.11 -10.22 -3.47
N PRO A 164 -10.26 -9.59 -3.76
CA PRO A 164 -10.30 -8.19 -4.12
C PRO A 164 -9.88 -7.30 -2.93
N MET A 165 -9.49 -6.07 -3.24
CA MET A 165 -9.12 -5.09 -2.21
C MET A 165 -10.33 -4.61 -1.40
N SER A 166 -11.54 -4.68 -1.96
CA SER A 166 -12.80 -4.41 -1.24
C SER A 166 -12.93 -5.25 0.03
N ASP A 167 -12.69 -6.56 -0.07
CA ASP A 167 -12.80 -7.49 1.05
C ASP A 167 -11.78 -7.17 2.14
N ARG A 168 -10.54 -6.86 1.74
CA ARG A 168 -9.50 -6.46 2.70
C ARG A 168 -9.85 -5.15 3.41
N GLY A 169 -10.52 -4.23 2.72
CA GLY A 169 -11.01 -2.98 3.29
C GLY A 169 -12.02 -3.21 4.41
N GLU A 170 -12.97 -4.13 4.21
CA GLU A 170 -13.94 -4.53 5.24
C GLU A 170 -13.26 -5.25 6.40
N GLU A 171 -12.38 -6.22 6.11
CA GLU A 171 -11.58 -6.92 7.13
C GLU A 171 -10.78 -5.92 7.98
N ALA A 172 -10.22 -4.87 7.38
CA ALA A 172 -9.41 -3.88 8.09
C ALA A 172 -10.22 -3.03 9.09
N ILE A 173 -11.49 -2.73 8.77
CA ILE A 173 -12.39 -2.03 9.69
C ILE A 173 -12.67 -2.90 10.92
N CYS A 174 -12.92 -4.19 10.71
CA CYS A 174 -13.12 -5.17 11.79
C CYS A 174 -11.85 -5.31 12.65
N ASP A 175 -10.69 -5.46 12.01
CA ASP A 175 -9.39 -5.56 12.69
C ASP A 175 -9.12 -4.35 13.59
N GLN A 176 -9.36 -3.14 13.05
CA GLN A 176 -9.14 -1.89 13.78
C GLN A 176 -10.12 -1.74 14.94
N THR A 177 -11.40 -2.07 14.73
CA THR A 177 -12.42 -2.02 15.79
C THR A 177 -12.05 -2.94 16.94
N LEU A 178 -11.59 -4.16 16.63
CA LEU A 178 -11.14 -5.12 17.63
C LEU A 178 -9.88 -4.63 18.37
N ALA A 179 -8.90 -4.07 17.65
CA ALA A 179 -7.70 -3.51 18.25
C ALA A 179 -8.04 -2.38 19.24
N ASP A 180 -8.97 -1.50 18.86
CA ASP A 180 -9.45 -0.41 19.71
C ASP A 180 -10.21 -0.93 20.94
N LEU A 181 -11.12 -1.91 20.78
CA LEU A 181 -11.84 -2.54 21.89
C LEU A 181 -10.89 -3.17 22.91
N ILE A 182 -9.87 -3.89 22.43
CA ILE A 182 -8.86 -4.51 23.29
C ILE A 182 -8.09 -3.42 24.05
N TYR A 183 -7.69 -2.34 23.37
CA TYR A 183 -6.97 -1.25 24.01
C TYR A 183 -7.81 -0.54 25.08
N LEU A 184 -9.05 -0.18 24.75
CA LEU A 184 -9.96 0.52 25.67
C LEU A 184 -10.26 -0.34 26.89
N THR A 185 -10.55 -1.63 26.69
CA THR A 185 -10.79 -2.57 27.80
C THR A 185 -9.58 -2.69 28.73
N LYS A 186 -8.37 -2.74 28.17
CA LYS A 186 -7.12 -2.83 28.98
C LYS A 186 -6.81 -1.55 29.75
N ASN A 187 -7.27 -0.40 29.26
CA ASN A 187 -6.99 0.93 29.82
C ASN A 187 -8.21 1.55 30.50
N ASP A 188 -9.23 0.76 30.80
CA ASP A 188 -10.45 1.25 31.44
C ASP A 188 -10.14 1.98 32.76
N GLY A 189 -10.79 3.12 32.96
CA GLY A 189 -10.52 4.04 34.08
C GLY A 189 -9.19 4.81 34.04
N LYS A 190 -8.31 4.57 33.06
CA LYS A 190 -6.99 5.25 32.91
C LYS A 190 -6.95 6.28 31.78
N LEU A 191 -7.96 6.29 30.91
CA LEU A 191 -8.05 7.22 29.78
C LEU A 191 -8.45 8.61 30.29
N ARG A 192 -7.52 9.57 30.26
CA ARG A 192 -7.79 10.99 30.59
C ARG A 192 -7.53 11.86 29.37
N LEU A 193 -8.46 12.77 29.10
CA LEU A 193 -8.36 13.75 28.01
C LEU A 193 -7.24 14.78 28.27
N ASP A 194 -6.98 15.10 29.54
CA ASP A 194 -6.06 16.17 29.94
C ASP A 194 -4.57 15.82 29.81
N SER A 195 -4.23 14.55 29.53
CA SER A 195 -2.84 14.07 29.50
C SER A 195 -2.03 14.54 28.29
N PHE A 196 -2.63 15.26 27.34
CA PHE A 196 -2.02 15.56 26.04
C PHE A 196 -1.89 17.06 25.73
N VAL A 197 -2.13 17.94 26.71
CA VAL A 197 -1.83 19.38 26.58
C VAL A 197 -0.45 19.65 27.17
N LEU A 198 0.59 19.55 26.33
CA LEU A 198 1.93 20.10 26.58
C LEU A 198 2.39 20.87 25.35
#